data_AF-A0A238DPW8-F1
#
_entry.id   AF-A0A238DPW8-F1
#
_cell.length_a   1.000
_cell.length_b   1.000
_cell.length_c   1.000
_cell.angle_alpha   90.00
_cell.angle_beta   90.00
_cell.angle_gamma   90.00
#
_symmetry.space_group_name_H-M   'P 1'
#
loop_
_entity.id
_entity.type
_entity.pdbx_description
1 polymer ?
#
loop_
_entity_poly.entity_id
_entity_poly.type
_entity_poly.pdbx_seq_one_letter_code
_entity_poly.pdbx_strand_id
1 'polypeptide(L)'
;MSREVNVDACLQALSGWSLADLWMGLAQAELWELGAMLADHADGVPTLAHQYPEAAQRLGFWAENCGLDPGTGERAVIDVDD
;
A
#
# COMPACT_ATOMS: atom_id res chain seq x y z
N MET A 1 -14.45 0.65 13.82
CA MET A 1 -13.08 0.69 14.34
C MET A 1 -12.17 0.73 13.13
N SER A 2 -11.38 1.80 12.94
CA SER A 2 -10.47 1.88 11.79
C SER A 2 -9.40 0.80 11.95
N ARG A 3 -9.25 -0.07 10.95
CA ARG A 3 -8.25 -1.13 10.94
C ARG A 3 -6.86 -0.51 10.96
N GLU A 4 -5.97 -1.02 11.81
CA GLU A 4 -4.59 -0.56 11.86
C GLU A 4 -3.86 -1.03 10.58
N VAL A 5 -3.22 -0.09 9.87
CA VAL A 5 -2.51 -0.38 8.63
C VAL A 5 -1.10 -0.84 8.96
N ASN A 6 -0.72 -2.01 8.46
CA ASN A 6 0.64 -2.51 8.56
C ASN A 6 1.47 -1.91 7.42
N VAL A 7 2.06 -0.74 7.69
CA VAL A 7 2.77 0.08 6.69
C VAL A 7 3.88 -0.70 6.01
N ASP A 8 4.74 -1.37 6.76
CA ASP A 8 5.86 -2.15 6.22
C ASP A 8 5.37 -3.30 5.34
N ALA A 9 4.37 -4.05 5.79
CA ALA A 9 3.84 -5.16 5.01
C ALA A 9 3.19 -4.70 3.70
N CYS A 10 2.44 -3.60 3.74
CA CYS A 10 1.84 -2.99 2.54
C CYS A 10 2.91 -2.51 1.56
N LEU A 11 3.94 -1.79 2.03
CA LEU A 11 5.01 -1.30 1.16
C LEU A 11 5.82 -2.47 0.58
N GLN A 12 6.13 -3.48 1.40
CA GLN A 12 6.82 -4.67 0.94
C GLN A 12 6.01 -5.41 -0.13
N ALA A 13 4.70 -5.57 0.06
CA ALA A 13 3.83 -6.22 -0.91
C ALA A 13 3.73 -5.41 -2.21
N LEU A 14 3.47 -4.10 -2.12
CA LEU A 14 3.35 -3.19 -3.27
C LEU A 14 4.68 -3.04 -4.04
N SER A 15 5.83 -3.19 -3.38
CA SER A 15 7.14 -3.18 -4.04
C SER A 15 7.33 -4.32 -5.06
N GLY A 16 6.58 -5.41 -4.89
CA GLY A 16 6.60 -6.56 -5.81
C GLY A 16 5.66 -6.43 -7.01
N TRP A 17 4.85 -5.36 -7.06
CA TRP A 17 3.91 -5.14 -8.15
C TRP A 17 4.58 -4.47 -9.34
N SER A 18 4.13 -4.81 -10.55
CA SER A 18 4.60 -4.06 -11.72
C SER A 18 3.97 -2.66 -11.73
N LEU A 19 4.67 -1.69 -12.33
CA LEU A 19 4.11 -0.34 -12.51
C LEU A 19 2.77 -0.38 -13.27
N ALA A 20 2.61 -1.31 -14.22
CA ALA A 20 1.36 -1.46 -14.97
C ALA A 20 0.21 -1.89 -14.06
N ASP A 21 0.46 -2.82 -13.12
CA ASP A 21 -0.57 -3.27 -12.17
C ASP A 21 -0.97 -2.16 -11.20
N LEU A 22 0.02 -1.42 -10.69
CA LEU A 22 -0.24 -0.27 -9.82
C LEU A 22 -1.02 0.82 -10.55
N TRP A 23 -0.73 1.05 -11.84
CA TRP A 23 -1.44 2.02 -12.67
C TRP A 23 -2.91 1.68 -12.88
N MET A 24 -3.29 0.40 -12.78
CA MET A 24 -4.71 0.00 -12.84
C MET A 24 -5.48 0.36 -11.57
N GLY A 25 -4.81 0.44 -10.42
CA GLY A 25 -5.43 0.68 -9.11
C GLY A 25 -5.27 2.10 -8.55
N LEU A 26 -4.38 2.92 -9.14
CA LEU A 26 -3.96 4.21 -8.59
C LEU A 26 -3.92 5.31 -9.63
N ALA A 27 -4.25 6.53 -9.20
CA ALA A 27 -4.07 7.74 -9.98
C ALA A 27 -2.58 8.14 -10.08
N GLN A 28 -2.22 8.95 -11.08
CA GLN A 28 -0.84 9.36 -11.30
C GLN A 28 -0.18 9.98 -10.07
N ALA A 29 -0.87 10.87 -9.35
CA ALA A 29 -0.33 11.52 -8.16
C ALA A 29 -0.07 10.52 -7.02
N GLU A 30 -0.93 9.51 -6.88
CA GLU A 30 -0.80 8.44 -5.88
C GLU A 30 0.38 7.53 -6.20
N LEU A 31 0.62 7.26 -7.49
CA LEU A 31 1.81 6.50 -7.93
C LEU A 31 3.11 7.23 -7.61
N TRP A 32 3.15 8.55 -7.78
CA TRP A 32 4.32 9.35 -7.39
C TRP A 32 4.56 9.31 -5.89
N GLU A 33 3.50 9.47 -5.09
CA GLU A 33 3.60 9.43 -3.62
C GLU A 33 3.98 8.03 -3.12
N LEU A 34 3.37 6.97 -3.67
CA LEU A 34 3.74 5.59 -3.40
C LEU A 34 5.20 5.33 -3.79
N GLY A 35 5.65 5.81 -4.94
CA GLY A 35 7.04 5.67 -5.40
C GLY A 35 8.04 6.30 -4.43
N ALA A 36 7.74 7.48 -3.88
CA ALA A 36 8.56 8.11 -2.86
C ALA A 36 8.61 7.28 -1.57
N MET A 37 7.46 6.77 -1.10
CA MET A 37 7.43 5.92 0.09
C MET A 37 8.15 4.57 -0.11
N LEU A 38 8.08 3.99 -1.31
CA LEU A 38 8.81 2.77 -1.64
C LEU A 38 10.32 3.01 -1.67
N ALA A 39 10.78 4.16 -2.16
CA ALA A 39 12.19 4.54 -2.11
C ALA A 39 12.68 4.69 -0.68
N ASP A 40 11.95 5.44 0.16
CA ASP A 40 12.26 5.59 1.59
C ASP A 40 12.30 4.23 2.31
N HIS A 41 11.36 3.34 2.01
CA HIS A 41 11.30 2.00 2.59
C HIS A 41 12.49 1.12 2.15
N ALA A 42 12.87 1.18 0.87
CA ALA A 42 14.03 0.46 0.36
C ALA A 42 15.36 0.95 0.99
N ASP A 43 15.43 2.24 1.31
CA ASP A 43 16.56 2.85 2.01
C ASP A 43 16.53 2.61 3.53
N GLY A 44 15.48 1.96 4.05
CA GLY A 44 15.32 1.64 5.47
C GLY A 44 15.04 2.87 6.35
N VAL A 45 14.53 3.96 5.78
CA VAL A 45 14.18 5.18 6.50
C VAL A 45 12.67 5.27 6.76
N PRO A 46 12.22 5.97 7.82
CA PRO A 46 10.80 6.12 8.10
C PRO A 46 10.06 6.86 6.98
N THR A 47 9.16 6.16 6.30
CA THR A 47 8.31 6.75 5.23
C THR A 47 7.28 7.73 5.79
N LEU A 48 6.63 8.50 4.91
CA LEU A 48 5.51 9.38 5.30
C LEU A 48 4.38 8.62 6.02
N ALA A 49 4.10 7.37 5.62
CA ALA A 49 3.09 6.53 6.27
C ALA A 49 3.46 6.14 7.72
N HIS A 50 4.74 6.08 8.06
CA HIS A 50 5.18 5.87 9.45
C HIS A 50 5.01 7.11 10.32
N GLN A 51 5.12 8.29 9.70
CA GLN A 51 5.16 9.57 10.40
C GLN A 51 3.77 10.20 10.56
N TYR A 52 2.86 9.93 9.62
CA TYR A 52 1.56 10.57 9.54
C TYR A 52 0.41 9.56 9.42
N PRO A 53 -0.55 9.55 10.36
CA PRO A 53 -1.69 8.63 10.32
C PRO A 53 -2.53 8.73 9.05
N GLU A 54 -2.63 9.93 8.46
CA GLU A 54 -3.35 10.15 7.20
C GLU A 54 -2.65 9.46 6.03
N ALA A 55 -1.32 9.50 5.98
CA ALA A 55 -0.54 8.81 4.96
C ALA A 55 -0.61 7.28 5.14
N ALA A 56 -0.63 6.78 6.38
CA ALA A 56 -0.88 5.38 6.67
C ALA A 56 -2.26 4.93 6.16
N GLN A 57 -3.31 5.72 6.41
CA GLN A 57 -4.66 5.43 5.90
C GLN A 57 -4.71 5.44 4.37
N ARG A 58 -4.07 6.42 3.71
CA ARG A 58 -3.95 6.45 2.24
C ARG A 58 -3.27 5.19 1.70
N LEU A 59 -2.14 4.80 2.28
CA LEU A 59 -1.45 3.57 1.92
C LEU A 59 -2.36 2.34 2.09
N GLY A 60 -3.16 2.31 3.16
CA GLY A 60 -4.16 1.26 3.37
C GLY A 60 -5.19 1.18 2.23
N PHE A 61 -5.75 2.32 1.80
CA PHE A 61 -6.67 2.36 0.67
C PHE A 61 -6.02 1.92 -0.65
N TRP A 62 -4.76 2.29 -0.87
CA TRP A 62 -4.03 1.87 -2.07
C TRP A 62 -3.74 0.37 -2.07
N ALA A 63 -3.39 -0.18 -0.90
CA ALA A 63 -3.25 -1.63 -0.72
C ALA A 63 -4.57 -2.34 -1.04
N GLU A 64 -5.70 -1.86 -0.51
CA GLU A 64 -7.04 -2.40 -0.81
C GLU A 64 -7.39 -2.32 -2.30
N ASN A 65 -7.09 -1.20 -2.97
CA ASN A 65 -7.30 -1.05 -4.42
C ASN A 65 -6.43 -2.02 -5.23
N CYS A 66 -5.26 -2.40 -4.71
CA CYS A 66 -4.42 -3.45 -5.26
C CYS A 66 -4.86 -4.85 -4.78
N GLY A 67 -6.03 -5.00 -4.17
CA GLY A 67 -6.52 -6.30 -3.69
C GLY A 67 -5.65 -6.89 -2.58
N LEU A 68 -4.98 -6.05 -1.80
CA LEU A 68 -4.22 -6.43 -0.61
C LEU A 68 -5.03 -6.10 0.65
N ASP A 69 -4.82 -6.90 1.68
CA ASP A 69 -5.31 -6.63 3.02
C ASP A 69 -4.37 -5.63 3.71
N PRO A 70 -4.83 -4.44 4.11
CA PRO A 70 -3.96 -3.39 4.62
C PRO A 70 -3.38 -3.66 6.01
N GLY A 71 -3.91 -4.66 6.73
CA GLY A 71 -3.37 -5.07 8.04
C GLY A 71 -2.26 -6.12 7.94
N THR A 72 -2.13 -6.77 6.78
CA THR A 72 -1.21 -7.92 6.60
C THR A 72 -0.30 -7.79 5.38
N GLY A 73 -0.65 -6.95 4.40
CA GLY A 73 0.03 -6.88 3.10
C GLY A 73 -0.22 -8.10 2.22
N GLU A 74 -1.01 -9.07 2.67
CA GLU A 74 -1.32 -10.28 1.89
C GLU A 74 -2.43 -10.00 0.87
N ARG A 75 -2.51 -10.84 -0.16
CA ARG A 75 -3.60 -10.75 -1.14
C ARG A 75 -4.91 -11.01 -0.41
N ALA A 76 -5.84 -10.07 -0.48
CA ALA A 76 -7.16 -10.23 0.12
C ALA A 76 -7.80 -11.47 -0.48
N VAL A 77 -8.20 -12.42 0.38
CA VAL A 77 -8.98 -13.57 -0.05
C VAL A 77 -10.31 -13.03 -0.55
N ILE A 78 -10.50 -13.05 -1.86
CA ILE A 78 -11.80 -12.79 -2.45
C ILE A 78 -12.57 -14.10 -2.26
N ASP A 79 -13.40 -14.17 -1.21
CA ASP A 79 -14.42 -15.20 -1.14
C ASP A 79 -15.38 -14.93 -2.30
N VAL A 80 -15.18 -15.67 -3.39
CA VAL A 80 -16.12 -15.69 -4.50
C VAL A 80 -17.18 -16.70 -4.06
N ASP A 81 -18.24 -16.21 -3.42
CA ASP A 81 -19.45 -17.03 -3.23
C ASP A 81 -19.91 -17.54 -4.61
N ASP A 82 -19.98 -18.87 -4.72
CA ASP A 82 -20.35 -19.70 -5.89
C ASP A 82 -21.78 -19.42 -6.40
#